data_AF-A0A1V9Y659-F1
#
_entry.id   AF-A0A1V9Y659-F1
#
_cell.length_a   1.000
_cell.length_b   1.000
_cell.length_c   1.000
_cell.angle_alpha   90.00
_cell.angle_beta   90.00
_cell.angle_gamma   90.00
#
_symmetry.space_group_name_H-M   'P 1'
#
loop_
_entity.id
_entity.type
_entity.pdbx_description
1 polymer ?
#
loop_
_entity_poly.entity_id
_entity_poly.type
_entity_poly.pdbx_seq_one_letter_code
_entity_poly.pdbx_strand_id
1 'polypeptide(L)'
;MPHDVYELAFDQRVLDVPWVPNGALCCLCYEPFTMLAKRRHHCRLCGLVVCGACSPHKTVLQTGGRHAARTCLDCAAVLTNLAAHGDPRVKRRRATAFQTKTRAAPVLLPTRATRELPAAELRRVLLANAKSLEAAATYFVVHALWYDAWLAFVKATAAARANAPGPISNHALLHFYNGQLHAKEHVQYKSEYRLVHEDAWRTLHSIYGGGPIISLRWDGEGAPSTANWRISFPALTTKEAPMKPVSLGRLRNSGSSVTLGQRPTIEKVYSVDRTTLSAVDEVLLPSPQPQPSLSPAQERQLAAKAAVEAFAKAAGQARREAEGITYRKSLVSLADVDMRLSLTFCAAT
;
A
#
# COMPACT_ATOMS: atom_id res chain seq x y z
N MET A 1 13.15 6.36 -22.09
CA MET A 1 12.53 6.32 -20.75
C MET A 1 12.88 5.00 -20.07
N PRO A 2 13.34 5.02 -18.81
CA PRO A 2 13.54 3.80 -18.06
C PRO A 2 12.20 3.06 -17.95
N HIS A 3 12.20 1.77 -18.24
CA HIS A 3 11.06 0.90 -18.00
C HIS A 3 11.51 -0.35 -17.26
N ASP A 4 10.58 -0.94 -16.53
CA ASP A 4 10.81 -2.21 -15.86
C ASP A 4 10.33 -3.37 -16.72
N VAL A 5 11.08 -4.46 -16.65
CA VAL A 5 10.76 -5.77 -17.18
C VAL A 5 10.54 -6.71 -16.00
N TYR A 6 9.37 -7.32 -15.94
CA TYR A 6 9.02 -8.31 -14.92
C TYR A 6 9.12 -9.71 -15.52
N GLU A 7 9.97 -10.56 -14.98
CA GLU A 7 9.97 -12.00 -15.27
C GLU A 7 9.04 -12.70 -14.28
N LEU A 8 8.04 -13.39 -14.82
CA LEU A 8 6.99 -14.03 -14.03
C LEU A 8 7.10 -15.55 -14.12
N ALA A 9 7.11 -16.19 -12.94
CA ALA A 9 6.99 -17.63 -12.76
C ALA A 9 5.54 -18.02 -12.42
N PHE A 10 4.57 -17.34 -13.04
CA PHE A 10 3.15 -17.71 -12.99
C PHE A 10 2.81 -18.65 -14.16
N ASP A 11 1.66 -19.32 -14.03
CA ASP A 11 1.04 -20.07 -15.11
C ASP A 11 0.70 -19.15 -16.31
N GLN A 12 0.70 -19.69 -17.53
CA GLN A 12 0.40 -18.92 -18.74
C GLN A 12 -0.97 -18.24 -18.72
N ARG A 13 -1.93 -18.80 -17.97
CA ARG A 13 -3.27 -18.24 -17.73
C ARG A 13 -3.25 -16.81 -17.21
N VAL A 14 -2.15 -16.33 -16.61
CA VAL A 14 -2.00 -14.93 -16.20
C VAL A 14 -2.12 -13.93 -17.36
N LEU A 15 -1.86 -14.38 -18.60
CA LEU A 15 -2.02 -13.59 -19.81
C LEU A 15 -3.36 -13.83 -20.52
N ASP A 16 -4.12 -14.84 -20.11
CA ASP A 16 -5.39 -15.23 -20.72
C ASP A 16 -6.54 -14.39 -20.16
N VAL A 17 -6.37 -13.07 -20.27
CA VAL A 17 -7.35 -12.07 -19.87
C VAL A 17 -8.10 -11.55 -21.09
N PRO A 18 -9.44 -11.44 -21.02
CA PRO A 18 -10.22 -10.81 -22.07
C PRO A 18 -9.81 -9.36 -22.26
N TRP A 19 -9.62 -8.94 -23.50
CA TRP A 19 -9.34 -7.54 -23.80
C TRP A 19 -10.62 -6.72 -23.76
N VAL A 20 -10.56 -5.59 -23.07
CA VAL A 20 -11.63 -4.61 -23.10
C VAL A 20 -11.72 -4.02 -24.51
N PRO A 21 -12.93 -3.87 -25.08
CA PRO A 21 -13.13 -3.22 -26.36
C PRO A 21 -12.48 -1.84 -26.43
N ASN A 22 -12.06 -1.44 -27.62
CA ASN A 22 -11.41 -0.15 -27.83
C ASN A 22 -12.31 1.02 -27.42
N GLY A 23 -11.93 1.71 -26.33
CA GLY A 23 -12.55 2.95 -25.91
C GLY A 23 -11.97 4.20 -26.59
N ALA A 24 -12.66 5.33 -26.44
CA ALA A 24 -12.16 6.64 -26.86
C ALA A 24 -11.08 7.20 -25.91
N LEU A 25 -11.07 6.76 -24.65
CA LEU A 25 -10.22 7.27 -23.57
C LEU A 25 -9.29 6.17 -23.03
N CYS A 26 -8.12 6.57 -22.54
CA CYS A 26 -7.23 5.70 -21.79
C CYS A 26 -7.87 5.29 -20.45
N CYS A 27 -7.88 4.00 -20.11
CA CYS A 27 -8.46 3.51 -18.86
C CYS A 27 -7.70 3.96 -17.60
N LEU A 28 -6.46 4.45 -17.73
CA LEU A 28 -5.66 4.93 -16.58
C LEU A 28 -5.66 6.44 -16.43
N CYS A 29 -5.33 7.19 -17.49
CA CYS A 29 -5.26 8.65 -17.41
C CYS A 29 -6.52 9.35 -17.91
N TYR A 30 -7.51 8.63 -18.43
CA TYR A 30 -8.78 9.15 -18.95
C TYR A 30 -8.66 10.15 -20.11
N GLU A 31 -7.44 10.38 -20.60
CA GLU A 31 -7.18 11.21 -21.75
C GLU A 31 -7.63 10.55 -23.06
N PRO A 32 -8.15 11.33 -24.03
CA PRO A 32 -8.57 10.80 -25.33
C PRO A 32 -7.39 10.29 -26.15
N PHE A 33 -7.63 9.22 -26.89
CA PHE A 33 -6.68 8.73 -27.88
C PHE A 33 -6.69 9.64 -29.12
N THR A 34 -5.53 9.78 -29.76
CA THR A 34 -5.35 10.52 -31.01
C THR A 34 -4.71 9.62 -32.05
N MET A 35 -5.02 9.85 -33.32
CA MET A 35 -4.56 9.00 -34.42
C MET A 35 -3.02 8.96 -34.56
N LEU A 36 -2.37 10.09 -34.27
CA LEU A 36 -0.94 10.27 -34.53
C LEU A 36 -0.06 10.13 -33.28
N ALA A 37 -0.45 10.73 -32.15
CA ALA A 37 0.43 10.84 -30.98
C ALA A 37 0.08 9.88 -29.83
N LYS A 38 -1.22 9.62 -29.59
CA LYS A 38 -1.69 8.82 -28.45
C LYS A 38 -2.52 7.64 -28.97
N ARG A 39 -1.83 6.60 -29.42
CA ARG A 39 -2.44 5.36 -29.93
C ARG A 39 -2.93 4.46 -28.79
N ARG A 40 -3.88 3.58 -29.12
CA ARG A 40 -4.44 2.57 -28.22
C ARG A 40 -3.48 1.39 -28.08
N HIS A 41 -3.38 0.88 -26.86
CA HIS A 41 -2.68 -0.37 -26.56
C HIS A 41 -3.45 -1.15 -25.52
N HIS A 42 -3.35 -2.46 -25.53
CA HIS A 42 -3.89 -3.28 -24.45
C HIS A 42 -2.80 -3.68 -23.48
N CYS A 43 -3.11 -3.63 -22.18
CA CYS A 43 -2.29 -4.34 -21.20
C CYS A 43 -2.58 -5.84 -21.31
N ARG A 44 -1.54 -6.66 -21.42
CA ARG A 44 -1.71 -8.11 -21.53
C ARG A 44 -2.06 -8.79 -20.20
N LEU A 45 -1.93 -8.10 -19.07
CA LEU A 45 -2.21 -8.64 -17.73
C LEU A 45 -3.61 -8.32 -17.21
N CYS A 46 -4.26 -7.26 -17.69
CA CYS A 46 -5.62 -6.87 -17.27
C CYS A 46 -6.57 -6.53 -18.42
N GLY A 47 -6.10 -6.63 -19.67
CA GLY A 47 -6.94 -6.37 -20.85
C GLY A 47 -7.37 -4.91 -21.07
N LEU A 48 -7.05 -3.97 -20.16
CA LEU A 48 -7.45 -2.58 -20.29
C LEU A 48 -6.80 -1.86 -21.48
N VAL A 49 -7.55 -0.93 -22.07
CA VAL A 49 -7.08 -0.06 -23.17
C VAL A 49 -6.37 1.16 -22.59
N VAL A 50 -5.09 1.30 -22.90
CA VAL A 50 -4.18 2.27 -22.29
C VAL A 50 -3.31 2.95 -23.35
N CYS A 51 -2.79 4.15 -23.04
CA CYS A 51 -1.82 4.82 -23.90
C CYS A 51 -0.38 4.35 -23.62
N GLY A 52 0.57 4.74 -24.48
CA GLY A 52 1.98 4.37 -24.34
C GLY A 52 2.61 4.84 -23.03
N ALA A 53 2.28 6.06 -22.59
CA ALA A 53 2.76 6.61 -21.32
C ALA A 53 2.22 5.87 -20.09
N CYS A 54 1.01 5.31 -20.18
CA CYS A 54 0.38 4.51 -19.14
C CYS A 54 0.77 3.02 -19.20
N SER A 55 1.62 2.62 -20.15
CA SER A 55 2.08 1.23 -20.31
C SER A 55 3.53 1.09 -20.77
N PRO A 56 4.48 1.74 -20.08
CA PRO A 56 5.89 1.69 -20.48
C PRO A 56 6.53 0.34 -20.13
N HIS A 57 5.97 -0.42 -19.19
CA HIS A 57 6.54 -1.64 -18.63
C HIS A 57 6.30 -2.85 -19.51
N LYS A 58 7.11 -3.89 -19.27
CA LYS A 58 7.03 -5.16 -19.97
C LYS A 58 7.02 -6.33 -18.99
N THR A 59 6.43 -7.43 -19.42
CA THR A 59 6.36 -8.68 -18.67
C THR A 59 6.75 -9.83 -19.56
N VAL A 60 7.54 -10.77 -19.04
CA VAL A 60 7.95 -12.00 -19.73
C VAL A 60 7.57 -13.19 -18.84
N LEU A 61 6.96 -14.22 -19.42
CA LEU A 61 6.70 -15.47 -18.70
C LEU A 61 7.89 -16.41 -18.83
N GLN A 62 8.30 -17.05 -17.73
CA GLN A 62 9.39 -18.02 -17.76
C GLN A 62 9.06 -19.27 -18.58
N THR A 63 7.78 -19.66 -18.62
CA THR A 63 7.28 -20.88 -19.25
C THR A 63 6.79 -20.67 -20.69
N GLY A 64 6.79 -19.44 -21.21
CA GLY A 64 6.16 -19.11 -22.49
C GLY A 64 6.90 -18.08 -23.32
N GLY A 65 7.82 -18.53 -24.18
CA GLY A 65 8.49 -17.72 -25.19
C GLY A 65 9.25 -16.47 -24.67
N ARG A 66 10.03 -15.82 -25.54
CA ARG A 66 10.74 -14.56 -25.19
C ARG A 66 9.91 -13.31 -25.46
N HIS A 67 8.61 -13.44 -25.71
CA HIS A 67 7.78 -12.30 -26.10
C HIS A 67 7.42 -11.44 -24.90
N ALA A 68 7.91 -10.20 -24.92
CA ALA A 68 7.65 -9.22 -23.87
C ALA A 68 6.24 -8.63 -24.01
N ALA A 69 5.34 -9.07 -23.14
CA ALA A 69 3.98 -8.60 -23.02
C ALA A 69 3.93 -7.16 -22.48
N ARG A 70 2.99 -6.34 -22.96
CA ARG A 70 2.82 -4.94 -22.52
C ARG A 70 2.12 -4.88 -21.16
N THR A 71 2.67 -4.09 -20.24
CA THR A 71 2.20 -3.96 -18.87
C THR A 71 1.88 -2.51 -18.53
N CYS A 72 0.66 -2.26 -18.06
CA CYS A 72 0.23 -0.93 -17.62
C CYS A 72 0.85 -0.55 -16.26
N LEU A 73 0.74 0.73 -15.88
CA LEU A 73 1.25 1.23 -14.60
C LEU A 73 0.63 0.52 -13.38
N ASP A 74 -0.68 0.28 -13.38
CA ASP A 74 -1.38 -0.38 -12.27
C ASP A 74 -0.90 -1.82 -12.06
N CYS A 75 -0.85 -2.62 -13.12
CA CYS A 75 -0.30 -3.97 -13.07
C CYS A 75 1.18 -3.98 -12.66
N ALA A 76 1.97 -3.03 -13.17
CA ALA A 76 3.37 -2.89 -12.78
C ALA A 76 3.52 -2.54 -11.28
N ALA A 77 2.59 -1.76 -10.71
CA ALA A 77 2.59 -1.44 -9.28
C ALA A 77 2.35 -2.70 -8.44
N VAL A 78 1.38 -3.54 -8.81
CA VAL A 78 1.15 -4.83 -8.12
C VAL A 78 2.38 -5.73 -8.22
N LEU A 79 2.97 -5.89 -9.41
CA LEU A 79 4.18 -6.69 -9.60
C LEU A 79 5.40 -6.11 -8.86
N THR A 80 5.52 -4.79 -8.76
CA THR A 80 6.56 -4.13 -7.96
C THR A 80 6.42 -4.48 -6.50
N ASN A 81 5.20 -4.43 -5.96
CA ASN A 81 4.94 -4.80 -4.57
C ASN A 81 5.24 -6.28 -4.32
N LEU A 82 4.79 -7.18 -5.21
CA LEU A 82 5.13 -8.61 -5.10
C LEU A 82 6.65 -8.83 -5.06
N ALA A 83 7.40 -8.20 -5.97
CA ALA A 83 8.86 -8.31 -5.98
C ALA A 83 9.51 -7.70 -4.73
N ALA A 84 9.04 -6.54 -4.28
CA ALA A 84 9.59 -5.83 -3.12
C ALA A 84 9.32 -6.57 -1.80
N HIS A 85 8.21 -7.29 -1.70
CA HIS A 85 7.86 -8.13 -0.54
C HIS A 85 8.35 -9.58 -0.68
N GLY A 86 9.17 -9.88 -1.69
CA GLY A 86 9.88 -11.15 -1.80
C GLY A 86 9.05 -12.29 -2.38
N ASP A 87 8.04 -12.03 -3.21
CA ASP A 87 7.36 -13.07 -3.97
C ASP A 87 8.38 -13.76 -4.90
N PRO A 88 8.66 -15.06 -4.71
CA PRO A 88 9.63 -15.77 -5.55
C PRO A 88 9.20 -15.88 -7.01
N ARG A 89 7.91 -15.66 -7.31
CA ARG A 89 7.35 -15.76 -8.66
C ARG A 89 7.55 -14.49 -9.50
N VAL A 90 8.06 -13.40 -8.92
CA VAL A 90 8.22 -12.12 -9.61
C VAL A 90 9.65 -11.61 -9.50
N LYS A 91 10.36 -11.51 -10.63
CA LYS A 91 11.67 -10.85 -10.69
C LYS A 91 11.54 -9.54 -11.46
N ARG A 92 12.01 -8.44 -10.88
CA ARG A 92 11.99 -7.11 -11.51
C ARG A 92 13.38 -6.74 -12.01
N ARG A 93 13.50 -6.34 -13.27
CA ARG A 93 14.71 -5.76 -13.87
C ARG A 93 14.43 -4.41 -14.48
N ARG A 94 15.31 -3.43 -14.25
CA ARG A 94 15.22 -2.12 -14.90
C ARG A 94 16.01 -2.16 -16.22
N ALA A 95 15.37 -1.84 -17.34
CA ALA A 95 15.93 -2.03 -18.68
C ALA A 95 17.03 -1.01 -19.08
N THR A 96 17.40 -0.08 -18.21
CA THR A 96 18.38 0.98 -18.51
C THR A 96 19.33 1.22 -17.34
N ALA A 97 20.28 0.32 -17.14
CA ALA A 97 21.62 0.55 -16.62
C ALA A 97 22.35 -0.79 -16.59
N PHE A 98 23.59 -0.82 -17.07
CA PHE A 98 24.54 -1.89 -16.80
C PHE A 98 24.44 -2.23 -15.30
N GLN A 99 23.97 -3.43 -14.97
CA GLN A 99 23.94 -3.88 -13.59
C GLN A 99 25.39 -4.17 -13.21
N THR A 100 26.04 -3.26 -12.50
CA THR A 100 27.14 -3.68 -11.62
C THR A 100 26.53 -4.68 -10.65
N LYS A 101 27.07 -5.91 -10.60
CA LYS A 101 26.72 -6.92 -9.61
C LYS A 101 27.02 -6.36 -8.22
N THR A 102 26.13 -5.54 -7.68
CA THR A 102 26.08 -5.26 -6.25
C THR A 102 25.40 -6.46 -5.64
N ARG A 103 26.22 -7.34 -5.05
CA ARG A 103 25.75 -8.40 -4.16
C ARG A 103 24.79 -7.73 -3.19
N ALA A 104 23.52 -8.10 -3.20
CA ALA A 104 22.59 -7.65 -2.17
C ALA A 104 23.25 -8.00 -0.83
N ALA A 105 23.58 -7.00 -0.04
CA ALA A 105 23.97 -7.24 1.34
C ALA A 105 22.82 -8.04 1.97
N PRO A 106 23.12 -9.11 2.73
CA PRO A 106 22.07 -9.78 3.47
C PRO A 106 21.30 -8.70 4.23
N VAL A 107 19.98 -8.73 4.14
CA VAL A 107 19.14 -7.95 5.05
C VAL A 107 19.49 -8.48 6.43
N LEU A 108 20.43 -7.80 7.10
CA LEU A 108 20.62 -7.93 8.52
C LEU A 108 19.31 -7.39 9.09
N LEU A 109 18.39 -8.31 9.38
CA LEU A 109 17.38 -8.11 10.41
C LEU A 109 18.07 -7.34 11.53
N PRO A 110 17.46 -6.28 12.09
CA PRO A 110 18.07 -5.55 13.18
C PRO A 110 18.56 -6.60 14.18
N THR A 111 19.88 -6.64 14.39
CA THR A 111 20.48 -7.40 15.48
C THR A 111 19.89 -6.78 16.72
N ARG A 112 18.74 -7.33 17.14
CA ARG A 112 17.94 -6.78 18.21
C ARG A 112 18.70 -7.12 19.48
N ALA A 113 19.65 -6.25 19.82
CA ALA A 113 20.42 -6.22 21.05
C ALA A 113 19.54 -5.95 22.30
N THR A 114 18.24 -6.14 22.18
CA THR A 114 17.23 -6.00 23.23
C THR A 114 16.07 -6.94 22.92
N ARG A 115 16.24 -8.26 23.07
CA ARG A 115 15.14 -9.22 22.90
C ARG A 115 14.70 -9.79 24.24
N GLU A 116 13.47 -9.45 24.61
CA GLU A 116 12.60 -10.32 25.40
C GLU A 116 12.72 -11.77 24.91
N LEU A 117 12.66 -12.71 25.86
CA LEU A 117 12.71 -14.14 25.58
C LEU A 117 11.62 -14.52 24.56
N PRO A 118 11.90 -15.37 23.55
CA PRO A 118 10.89 -15.84 22.58
C PRO A 118 9.63 -16.45 23.23
N ALA A 119 9.74 -16.97 24.46
CA ALA A 119 8.60 -17.41 25.25
C ALA A 119 7.63 -16.27 25.63
N ALA A 120 8.14 -15.05 25.88
CA ALA A 120 7.32 -13.87 26.13
C ALA A 120 6.58 -13.41 24.86
N GLU A 121 7.22 -13.56 23.69
CA GLU A 121 6.59 -13.32 22.39
C GLU A 121 5.41 -14.27 22.16
N LEU A 122 5.64 -15.59 22.36
CA LEU A 122 4.59 -16.61 22.29
C LEU A 122 3.44 -16.30 23.25
N ARG A 123 3.74 -15.96 24.51
CA ARG A 123 2.72 -15.65 25.52
C ARG A 123 1.84 -14.47 25.11
N ARG A 124 2.42 -13.39 24.56
CA ARG A 124 1.63 -12.23 24.08
C ARG A 124 0.71 -12.58 22.93
N VAL A 125 1.21 -13.31 21.93
CA VAL A 125 0.41 -13.72 20.77
C VAL A 125 -0.76 -14.61 21.21
N LEU A 126 -0.51 -15.57 22.09
CA LEU A 126 -1.56 -16.45 22.63
C LEU A 126 -2.61 -15.66 23.43
N LEU A 127 -2.18 -14.77 24.32
CA LEU A 127 -3.10 -13.92 25.09
C LEU A 127 -3.93 -13.00 24.18
N ALA A 128 -3.30 -12.42 23.15
CA ALA A 128 -3.96 -11.54 22.18
C ALA A 128 -4.99 -12.30 21.32
N ASN A 129 -4.70 -13.55 20.95
CA ASN A 129 -5.66 -14.40 20.24
C ASN A 129 -6.84 -14.81 21.13
N ALA A 130 -6.61 -15.03 22.45
CA ALA A 130 -7.64 -15.48 23.38
C ALA A 130 -8.67 -14.40 23.78
N LYS A 131 -8.38 -13.11 23.55
CA LYS A 131 -9.33 -12.01 23.80
C LYS A 131 -10.50 -11.96 22.80
N SER A 132 -10.51 -12.84 21.81
CA SER A 132 -11.44 -12.83 20.68
C SER A 132 -12.71 -13.62 20.98
N LEU A 133 -13.61 -13.05 21.79
CA LEU A 133 -14.95 -13.59 22.08
C LEU A 133 -16.09 -12.68 21.59
N GLU A 134 -15.79 -11.67 20.77
CA GLU A 134 -16.79 -10.75 20.22
C GLU A 134 -17.27 -11.21 18.83
N ALA A 135 -18.58 -11.12 18.59
CA ALA A 135 -19.18 -11.42 17.29
C ALA A 135 -18.60 -10.49 16.19
N ALA A 136 -18.10 -11.07 15.10
CA ALA A 136 -17.59 -10.41 13.89
C ALA A 136 -16.30 -9.56 14.05
N ALA A 137 -15.27 -10.12 14.71
CA ALA A 137 -13.94 -9.53 14.85
C ALA A 137 -13.11 -9.54 13.55
N THR A 138 -12.06 -8.70 13.49
CA THR A 138 -11.10 -8.68 12.37
C THR A 138 -9.95 -9.64 12.64
N TYR A 139 -9.72 -10.54 11.69
CA TYR A 139 -8.60 -11.49 11.71
C TYR A 139 -7.67 -11.24 10.54
N PHE A 140 -6.42 -11.64 10.74
CA PHE A 140 -5.39 -11.63 9.71
C PHE A 140 -4.99 -13.06 9.36
N VAL A 141 -4.77 -13.28 8.06
CA VAL A 141 -4.37 -14.58 7.53
C VAL A 141 -2.85 -14.66 7.54
N VAL A 142 -2.34 -15.77 8.08
CA VAL A 142 -0.92 -16.09 8.09
C VAL A 142 -0.73 -17.46 7.46
N HIS A 143 0.13 -17.54 6.45
CA HIS A 143 0.46 -18.81 5.79
C HIS A 143 1.01 -19.84 6.80
N ALA A 144 0.50 -21.08 6.72
CA ALA A 144 0.79 -22.12 7.70
C ALA A 144 2.29 -22.44 7.81
N LEU A 145 3.00 -22.55 6.68
CA LEU A 145 4.45 -22.83 6.72
C LEU A 145 5.24 -21.76 7.48
N TRP A 146 4.87 -20.49 7.34
CA TRP A 146 5.53 -19.42 8.09
C TRP A 146 5.17 -19.50 9.57
N TYR A 147 3.88 -19.73 9.88
CA TYR A 147 3.39 -19.83 11.25
C TYR A 147 4.02 -21.00 12.02
N ASP A 148 4.14 -22.16 11.37
CA ASP A 148 4.72 -23.37 11.96
C ASP A 148 6.23 -23.19 12.19
N ALA A 149 6.95 -22.56 11.25
CA ALA A 149 8.36 -22.18 11.42
C ALA A 149 8.54 -21.19 12.58
N TRP A 150 7.66 -20.19 12.69
CA TRP A 150 7.65 -19.26 13.81
C TRP A 150 7.40 -19.97 15.14
N LEU A 151 6.44 -20.89 15.17
CA LEU A 151 6.09 -21.65 16.37
C LEU A 151 7.26 -22.53 16.83
N ALA A 152 7.96 -23.18 15.90
CA ALA A 152 9.18 -23.94 16.19
C ALA A 152 10.29 -23.02 16.74
N PHE A 153 10.48 -21.83 16.15
CA PHE A 153 11.46 -20.85 16.59
C PHE A 153 11.21 -20.34 18.02
N VAL A 154 9.97 -20.00 18.38
CA VAL A 154 9.66 -19.48 19.72
C VAL A 154 9.70 -20.55 20.80
N LYS A 155 9.45 -21.82 20.43
CA LYS A 155 9.57 -22.98 21.32
C LYS A 155 11.00 -23.50 21.45
N ALA A 156 11.90 -23.12 20.55
CA ALA A 156 13.28 -23.58 20.55
C ALA A 156 14.04 -23.12 21.80
N THR A 157 14.87 -24.02 22.33
CA THR A 157 15.84 -23.71 23.39
C THR A 157 16.85 -22.69 22.89
N ALA A 158 17.51 -21.97 23.80
CA ALA A 158 18.47 -20.92 23.43
C ALA A 158 19.59 -21.41 22.50
N ALA A 159 19.99 -22.68 22.61
CA ALA A 159 21.01 -23.30 21.78
C ALA A 159 20.56 -23.65 20.34
N ALA A 160 19.25 -23.75 20.07
CA ALA A 160 18.69 -24.16 18.78
C ALA A 160 18.17 -23.00 17.91
N ARG A 161 18.41 -21.73 18.30
CA ARG A 161 17.83 -20.51 17.69
C ARG A 161 18.47 -20.07 16.36
N ALA A 162 18.98 -21.01 15.56
CA ALA A 162 19.64 -20.68 14.30
C ALA A 162 18.67 -20.22 13.20
N ASN A 163 17.39 -20.62 13.27
CA ASN A 163 16.45 -20.48 12.15
C ASN A 163 15.24 -19.62 12.53
N ALA A 164 15.37 -18.29 12.44
CA ALA A 164 14.23 -17.39 12.49
C ALA A 164 13.35 -17.56 11.25
N PRO A 165 12.01 -17.43 11.34
CA PRO A 165 11.09 -17.66 10.23
C PRO A 165 11.19 -16.63 9.08
N GLY A 166 11.96 -15.55 9.27
CA GLY A 166 12.04 -14.43 8.34
C GLY A 166 10.74 -13.59 8.31
N PRO A 167 10.61 -12.68 7.32
CA PRO A 167 9.41 -11.87 7.15
C PRO A 167 8.16 -12.71 6.86
N ILE A 168 6.99 -12.26 7.32
CA ILE A 168 5.72 -12.94 7.04
C ILE A 168 5.49 -12.95 5.53
N SER A 169 5.19 -14.12 4.96
CA SER A 169 4.95 -14.28 3.51
C SER A 169 3.64 -15.01 3.25
N ASN A 170 2.67 -14.28 2.69
CA ASN A 170 1.36 -14.80 2.33
C ASN A 170 1.18 -15.05 0.83
N HIS A 171 2.24 -14.85 0.03
CA HIS A 171 2.22 -14.93 -1.43
C HIS A 171 1.66 -16.25 -1.96
N ALA A 172 1.98 -17.37 -1.29
CA ALA A 172 1.57 -18.71 -1.70
C ALA A 172 0.05 -18.93 -1.68
N LEU A 173 -0.69 -18.14 -0.89
CA LEU A 173 -2.15 -18.19 -0.77
C LEU A 173 -2.87 -17.45 -1.91
N LEU A 174 -2.12 -16.69 -2.70
CA LEU A 174 -2.66 -15.78 -3.70
C LEU A 174 -2.26 -16.19 -5.11
N HIS A 175 -3.12 -15.87 -6.06
CA HIS A 175 -2.82 -15.88 -7.48
C HIS A 175 -3.04 -14.47 -8.06
N PHE A 176 -2.28 -14.13 -9.09
CA PHE A 176 -2.40 -12.86 -9.79
C PHE A 176 -3.13 -13.09 -11.11
N TYR A 177 -4.24 -12.40 -11.33
CA TYR A 177 -5.04 -12.49 -12.55
C TYR A 177 -5.76 -11.18 -12.79
N ASN A 178 -5.96 -10.82 -14.06
CA ASN A 178 -6.67 -9.60 -14.46
C ASN A 178 -6.18 -8.31 -13.78
N GLY A 179 -4.87 -8.22 -13.53
CA GLY A 179 -4.25 -7.07 -12.86
C GLY A 179 -4.44 -6.99 -11.34
N GLN A 180 -5.06 -7.99 -10.72
CA GLN A 180 -5.36 -8.02 -9.29
C GLN A 180 -4.85 -9.30 -8.62
N LEU A 181 -4.75 -9.26 -7.30
CA LEU A 181 -4.47 -10.43 -6.48
C LEU A 181 -5.77 -11.02 -5.95
N HIS A 182 -5.89 -12.33 -6.07
CA HIS A 182 -7.04 -13.10 -5.64
C HIS A 182 -6.58 -14.24 -4.75
N ALA A 183 -7.41 -14.65 -3.79
CA ALA A 183 -7.18 -15.89 -3.06
C ALA A 183 -7.19 -17.06 -4.03
N LYS A 184 -6.31 -18.05 -3.85
CA LYS A 184 -6.40 -19.29 -4.62
C LYS A 184 -7.73 -20.01 -4.35
N GLU A 185 -8.19 -20.75 -5.35
CA GLU A 185 -9.34 -21.64 -5.18
C GLU A 185 -8.98 -22.74 -4.18
N HIS A 186 -9.94 -23.09 -3.31
CA HIS A 186 -9.83 -24.19 -2.35
C HIS A 186 -8.72 -24.09 -1.29
N VAL A 187 -8.25 -22.88 -0.94
CA VAL A 187 -7.33 -22.74 0.19
C VAL A 187 -8.01 -23.20 1.49
N GLN A 188 -7.42 -24.20 2.13
CA GLN A 188 -8.02 -24.85 3.29
C GLN A 188 -7.60 -24.19 4.61
N TYR A 189 -8.61 -23.84 5.43
CA TYR A 189 -8.41 -23.32 6.77
C TYR A 189 -7.71 -24.36 7.68
N LYS A 190 -6.77 -23.92 8.51
CA LYS A 190 -5.94 -24.72 9.43
C LYS A 190 -4.95 -25.70 8.77
N SER A 191 -5.02 -25.99 7.48
CA SER A 191 -3.94 -26.70 6.77
C SER A 191 -2.99 -25.72 6.11
N GLU A 192 -3.50 -24.79 5.29
CA GLU A 192 -2.68 -23.87 4.49
C GLU A 192 -2.51 -22.49 5.12
N TYR A 193 -3.40 -22.11 6.03
CA TYR A 193 -3.29 -20.85 6.76
C TYR A 193 -3.83 -20.94 8.19
N ARG A 194 -3.48 -19.92 8.97
CA ARG A 194 -3.99 -19.66 10.33
C ARG A 194 -4.63 -18.28 10.36
N LEU A 195 -5.60 -18.13 11.25
CA LEU A 195 -6.14 -16.83 11.61
C LEU A 195 -5.49 -16.37 12.91
N VAL A 196 -5.06 -15.11 12.93
CA VAL A 196 -4.59 -14.44 14.14
C VAL A 196 -5.46 -13.20 14.36
N HIS A 197 -5.80 -12.94 15.62
CA HIS A 197 -6.56 -11.76 15.99
C HIS A 197 -5.76 -10.49 15.68
N GLU A 198 -6.43 -9.36 15.53
CA GLU A 198 -5.80 -8.08 15.20
C GLU A 198 -4.62 -7.71 16.12
N ASP A 199 -4.77 -7.88 17.43
CA ASP A 199 -3.70 -7.59 18.40
C ASP A 199 -2.47 -8.50 18.23
N ALA A 200 -2.71 -9.79 17.96
CA ALA A 200 -1.66 -10.75 17.71
C ALA A 200 -0.94 -10.43 16.40
N TRP A 201 -1.70 -10.06 15.36
CA TRP A 201 -1.16 -9.60 14.09
C TRP A 201 -0.27 -8.36 14.26
N ARG A 202 -0.74 -7.33 14.97
CA ARG A 202 0.06 -6.12 15.23
C ARG A 202 1.39 -6.46 15.87
N THR A 203 1.39 -7.39 16.83
CA THR A 203 2.61 -7.88 17.48
C THR A 203 3.54 -8.57 16.48
N LEU A 204 3.06 -9.59 15.75
CA LEU A 204 3.87 -10.34 14.79
C LEU A 204 4.41 -9.45 13.67
N HIS A 205 3.54 -8.63 13.06
CA HIS A 205 3.89 -7.77 11.94
C HIS A 205 4.86 -6.66 12.35
N SER A 206 4.79 -6.14 13.58
CA SER A 206 5.78 -5.17 14.09
C SER A 206 7.20 -5.74 14.20
N ILE A 207 7.33 -7.05 14.44
CA ILE A 207 8.61 -7.73 14.67
C ILE A 207 9.19 -8.26 13.35
N TYR A 208 8.35 -8.92 12.55
CA TYR A 208 8.79 -9.64 11.36
C TYR A 208 8.53 -8.88 10.06
N GLY A 209 7.56 -7.96 10.04
CA GLY A 209 7.09 -7.30 8.82
C GLY A 209 6.66 -8.32 7.76
N GLY A 210 6.84 -7.96 6.49
CA GLY A 210 6.57 -8.84 5.35
C GLY A 210 5.31 -8.44 4.59
N GLY A 211 4.65 -9.40 3.95
CA GLY A 211 3.42 -9.19 3.18
C GLY A 211 3.14 -10.31 2.17
N PRO A 212 2.08 -10.17 1.37
CA PRO A 212 1.00 -9.18 1.47
C PRO A 212 0.16 -9.35 2.75
N ILE A 213 -0.48 -8.27 3.18
CA ILE A 213 -1.42 -8.26 4.31
C ILE A 213 -2.76 -8.77 3.80
N ILE A 214 -3.30 -9.78 4.47
CA ILE A 214 -4.61 -10.36 4.16
C ILE A 214 -5.44 -10.31 5.44
N SER A 215 -6.59 -9.62 5.38
CA SER A 215 -7.52 -9.49 6.52
C SER A 215 -8.93 -9.88 6.13
N LEU A 216 -9.72 -10.36 7.10
CA LEU A 216 -11.15 -10.64 6.95
C LEU A 216 -11.89 -10.35 8.25
N ARG A 217 -13.20 -10.18 8.14
CA ARG A 217 -14.08 -10.26 9.30
C ARG A 217 -14.66 -11.67 9.38
N TRP A 218 -14.65 -12.24 10.56
CA TRP A 218 -15.18 -13.58 10.81
C TRP A 218 -15.88 -13.59 12.16
N ASP A 219 -17.02 -14.26 12.23
CA ASP A 219 -17.88 -14.37 13.41
C ASP A 219 -17.48 -15.53 14.34
N GLY A 220 -16.52 -16.36 13.92
CA GLY A 220 -16.07 -17.53 14.68
C GLY A 220 -16.84 -18.80 14.33
N GLU A 221 -17.90 -18.70 13.51
CA GLU A 221 -18.73 -19.82 13.12
C GLU A 221 -18.31 -20.36 11.74
N GLY A 222 -18.33 -21.70 11.62
CA GLY A 222 -18.00 -22.39 10.38
C GLY A 222 -16.57 -22.17 9.86
N ALA A 223 -16.35 -22.49 8.60
CA ALA A 223 -15.07 -22.24 7.93
C ALA A 223 -15.04 -20.81 7.37
N PRO A 224 -13.98 -20.02 7.64
CA PRO A 224 -13.87 -18.67 7.11
C PRO A 224 -13.78 -18.68 5.58
N SER A 225 -14.62 -17.85 4.93
CA SER A 225 -14.65 -17.73 3.48
C SER A 225 -13.48 -16.87 2.96
N THR A 226 -12.85 -17.36 1.87
CA THR A 226 -11.79 -16.62 1.17
C THR A 226 -12.32 -15.46 0.32
N ALA A 227 -13.62 -15.42 0.03
CA ALA A 227 -14.25 -14.35 -0.75
C ALA A 227 -14.19 -12.99 -0.05
N ASN A 228 -14.12 -12.98 1.28
CA ASN A 228 -14.10 -11.77 2.10
C ASN A 228 -12.68 -11.26 2.41
N TRP A 229 -11.65 -11.84 1.79
CA TRP A 229 -10.27 -11.44 2.01
C TRP A 229 -10.00 -10.06 1.42
N ARG A 230 -9.49 -9.15 2.26
CA ARG A 230 -8.95 -7.87 1.86
C ARG A 230 -7.44 -7.97 1.78
N ILE A 231 -6.91 -7.83 0.57
CA ILE A 231 -5.47 -7.96 0.26
C ILE A 231 -4.88 -6.56 0.08
N SER A 232 -3.78 -6.28 0.75
CA SER A 232 -3.04 -5.03 0.63
C SER A 232 -1.54 -5.24 0.81
N PHE A 233 -0.74 -4.25 0.42
CA PHE A 233 0.68 -4.23 0.72
C PHE A 233 0.96 -3.13 1.75
N PRO A 234 1.89 -3.35 2.68
CA PRO A 234 2.46 -2.26 3.45
C PRO A 234 3.01 -1.21 2.47
N ALA A 235 2.90 0.07 2.82
CA ALA A 235 3.54 1.11 2.04
C ALA A 235 5.05 0.81 1.96
N LEU A 236 5.59 0.78 0.74
CA LEU A 236 7.03 0.71 0.55
C LEU A 236 7.59 2.00 1.12
N THR A 237 8.14 1.95 2.34
CA THR A 237 8.80 3.10 2.92
C THR A 237 9.98 3.42 2.00
N THR A 238 9.87 4.51 1.22
CA THR A 238 11.06 5.19 0.74
C THR A 238 11.80 5.54 2.00
N LYS A 239 12.91 4.84 2.32
CA LYS A 239 13.73 5.06 3.51
C LYS A 239 13.62 6.53 3.93
N GLU A 240 12.79 6.82 4.92
CA GLU A 240 12.92 8.10 5.60
C GLU A 240 14.32 8.03 6.16
N ALA A 241 15.20 8.93 5.70
CA ALA A 241 16.51 9.05 6.26
C ALA A 241 16.32 9.12 7.78
N PRO A 242 17.03 8.30 8.58
CA PRO A 242 16.86 8.35 10.02
C PRO A 242 17.02 9.81 10.43
N MET A 243 15.98 10.36 11.06
CA MET A 243 16.06 11.68 11.69
C MET A 243 17.36 11.67 12.49
N LYS A 244 18.30 12.54 12.10
CA LYS A 244 19.56 12.67 12.82
C LYS A 244 19.17 12.99 14.26
N PRO A 245 19.58 12.18 15.26
CA PRO A 245 19.37 12.58 16.64
C PRO A 245 20.10 13.90 16.83
N VAL A 246 19.37 14.93 17.26
CA VAL A 246 19.98 16.19 17.70
C VAL A 246 20.92 15.81 18.85
N SER A 247 22.21 15.87 18.57
CA SER A 247 23.26 15.53 19.52
C SER A 247 23.41 16.73 20.45
N LEU A 248 22.79 16.66 21.62
CA LEU A 248 23.15 17.51 22.74
C LEU A 248 24.53 17.06 23.25
N GLY A 249 25.57 17.82 22.91
CA GLY A 249 26.84 17.81 23.64
C GLY A 249 28.11 17.67 22.80
N ARG A 250 28.72 18.82 22.47
CA ARG A 250 30.17 18.99 22.57
C ARG A 250 30.48 20.37 23.15
N LEU A 251 30.15 20.55 24.42
CA LEU A 251 30.87 21.49 25.26
C LEU A 251 32.04 20.72 25.85
N ARG A 252 33.23 20.97 25.29
CA ARG A 252 34.49 20.47 25.82
C ARG A 252 34.89 21.42 26.94
N ASN A 253 35.02 20.88 28.14
CA ASN A 253 35.54 21.60 29.30
C ASN A 253 37.06 21.78 29.13
N SER A 254 37.53 23.01 29.17
CA SER A 254 38.93 23.34 29.48
C SER A 254 38.91 24.61 30.34
N GLY A 255 39.02 24.37 31.64
CA GLY A 255 39.48 25.23 32.74
C GLY A 255 39.25 26.74 32.64
N SER A 256 38.46 27.27 33.57
CA SER A 256 38.97 28.23 34.57
C SER A 256 37.93 28.53 35.65
N SER A 257 38.39 28.42 36.89
CA SER A 257 37.92 29.04 38.13
C SER A 257 36.45 28.91 38.57
N VAL A 258 36.29 28.17 39.66
CA VAL A 258 35.15 28.19 40.57
C VAL A 258 35.07 29.57 41.24
N THR A 259 33.94 30.25 41.11
CA THR A 259 33.45 31.14 42.17
C THR A 259 31.99 30.83 42.47
N LEU A 260 31.73 30.70 43.76
CA LEU A 260 30.51 30.28 44.42
C LEU A 260 29.49 31.42 44.39
N GLY A 261 28.23 31.16 44.03
CA GLY A 261 27.19 32.19 44.11
C GLY A 261 25.79 31.73 43.70
N GLN A 262 25.05 31.24 44.70
CA GLN A 262 23.60 31.39 44.90
C GLN A 262 22.61 31.18 43.72
N ARG A 263 21.69 30.21 43.92
CA ARG A 263 20.33 30.23 43.33
C ARG A 263 19.60 31.52 43.76
N PRO A 264 18.76 32.12 42.90
CA PRO A 264 17.32 32.01 43.20
C PRO A 264 16.37 31.97 41.98
N THR A 265 15.29 31.20 42.20
CA THR A 265 13.84 31.36 41.90
C THR A 265 13.28 32.04 40.64
N ILE A 266 12.23 31.38 40.15
CA ILE A 266 11.14 31.77 39.26
C ILE A 266 10.39 33.02 39.78
N GLU A 267 10.07 33.99 38.92
CA GLU A 267 8.71 34.57 38.74
C GLU A 267 8.64 35.76 37.76
N LYS A 268 7.47 35.83 37.09
CA LYS A 268 6.74 37.01 36.57
C LYS A 268 7.24 37.71 35.29
N VAL A 269 6.50 37.63 34.17
CA VAL A 269 5.22 38.28 33.78
C VAL A 269 5.45 39.72 33.27
N TYR A 270 4.73 40.01 32.16
CA TYR A 270 4.29 41.30 31.58
C TYR A 270 4.95 41.78 30.27
N SER A 271 4.09 41.77 29.24
CA SER A 271 3.81 42.80 28.22
C SER A 271 4.95 43.68 27.72
N VAL A 272 5.05 43.78 26.39
CA VAL A 272 5.59 44.98 25.73
C VAL A 272 4.63 45.46 24.66
N ASP A 273 4.30 46.74 24.80
CA ASP A 273 3.37 47.56 24.03
C ASP A 273 3.82 47.85 22.59
N ARG A 274 2.81 48.19 21.79
CA ARG A 274 2.92 48.87 20.49
C ARG A 274 3.43 50.29 20.70
N THR A 275 4.62 50.60 20.16
CA THR A 275 4.89 51.85 19.42
C THR A 275 6.33 51.86 18.94
N THR A 276 6.53 51.65 17.64
CA THR A 276 7.54 52.34 16.80
C THR A 276 7.23 52.03 15.33
N LEU A 277 6.28 52.79 14.80
CA LEU A 277 6.13 53.04 13.37
C LEU A 277 7.02 54.24 13.03
N SER A 278 8.01 54.07 12.14
CA SER A 278 8.30 55.03 11.07
C SER A 278 9.49 54.55 10.23
N ALA A 279 9.37 54.77 8.92
CA ALA A 279 10.38 54.63 7.87
C ALA A 279 10.55 53.22 7.26
N VAL A 280 9.75 52.96 6.24
CA VAL A 280 10.18 52.16 5.09
C VAL A 280 9.84 52.95 3.83
N ASP A 281 10.87 53.13 3.01
CA ASP A 281 10.88 53.84 1.74
C ASP A 281 9.80 53.34 0.78
N GLU A 282 9.14 54.31 0.14
CA GLU A 282 8.18 54.12 -0.93
C GLU A 282 8.92 53.73 -2.22
N VAL A 283 9.04 52.42 -2.47
CA VAL A 283 9.51 51.90 -3.75
C VAL A 283 8.36 51.96 -4.75
N LEU A 284 8.48 52.87 -5.71
CA LEU A 284 7.58 53.06 -6.85
C LEU A 284 7.52 51.77 -7.70
N LEU A 285 6.37 51.10 -7.73
CA LEU A 285 6.09 49.96 -8.61
C LEU A 285 5.72 50.44 -10.03
N PRO A 286 6.23 49.81 -11.10
CA PRO A 286 5.85 50.17 -12.46
C PRO A 286 4.43 49.68 -12.80
N SER A 287 3.67 50.52 -13.51
CA SER A 287 2.31 50.24 -13.98
C SER A 287 2.25 49.00 -14.89
N PRO A 288 1.21 48.16 -14.77
CA PRO A 288 1.07 46.95 -15.57
C PRO A 288 0.81 47.30 -17.04
N GLN A 289 1.67 46.78 -17.92
CA GLN A 289 1.49 46.82 -19.37
C GLN A 289 0.20 46.06 -19.76
N PRO A 290 -0.56 46.54 -20.77
CA PRO A 290 -1.78 45.87 -21.22
C PRO A 290 -1.45 44.50 -21.81
N GLN A 291 -1.94 43.45 -21.15
CA GLN A 291 -1.91 42.07 -21.66
C GLN A 291 -2.81 41.97 -22.91
N PRO A 292 -2.45 41.16 -23.92
CA PRO A 292 -3.29 40.97 -25.09
C PRO A 292 -4.65 40.40 -24.67
N SER A 293 -5.71 41.21 -24.80
CA SER A 293 -7.07 40.79 -24.51
C SER A 293 -7.44 39.66 -25.48
N LEU A 294 -7.64 38.46 -24.97
CA LEU A 294 -8.15 37.35 -25.75
C LEU A 294 -9.47 37.78 -26.39
N SER A 295 -9.69 37.39 -27.65
CA SER A 295 -10.98 37.65 -28.28
C SER A 295 -12.10 36.95 -27.50
N PRO A 296 -13.34 37.47 -27.50
CA PRO A 296 -14.47 36.81 -26.82
C PRO A 296 -14.68 35.35 -27.26
N ALA A 297 -14.23 34.96 -28.46
CA ALA A 297 -14.23 33.58 -28.91
C ALA A 297 -13.17 32.70 -28.20
N GLN A 298 -11.95 33.23 -28.01
CA GLN A 298 -10.87 32.55 -27.29
C GLN A 298 -11.16 32.42 -25.79
N GLU A 299 -11.76 33.45 -25.18
CA GLU A 299 -12.22 33.37 -23.79
C GLU A 299 -13.30 32.31 -23.62
N ARG A 300 -14.28 32.26 -24.52
CA ARG A 300 -15.32 31.20 -24.54
C ARG A 300 -14.72 29.81 -24.73
N GLN A 301 -13.71 29.66 -25.58
CA GLN A 301 -13.04 28.38 -25.80
C GLN A 301 -12.21 27.93 -24.60
N LEU A 302 -11.51 28.86 -23.93
CA LEU A 302 -10.77 28.58 -22.71
C LEU A 302 -11.71 28.24 -21.54
N ALA A 303 -12.81 28.98 -21.40
CA ALA A 303 -13.86 28.70 -20.42
C ALA A 303 -14.52 27.34 -20.67
N ALA A 304 -14.80 26.99 -21.92
CA ALA A 304 -15.33 25.68 -22.29
C ALA A 304 -14.34 24.56 -21.96
N LYS A 305 -13.04 24.74 -22.23
CA LYS A 305 -12.00 23.76 -21.88
C LYS A 305 -11.87 23.59 -20.36
N ALA A 306 -11.86 24.69 -19.61
CA ALA A 306 -11.83 24.66 -18.15
C ALA A 306 -13.09 24.01 -17.56
N ALA A 307 -14.27 24.23 -18.16
CA ALA A 307 -15.51 23.59 -17.76
C ALA A 307 -15.49 22.07 -18.02
N VAL A 308 -14.92 21.62 -19.15
CA VAL A 308 -14.74 20.19 -19.45
C VAL A 308 -13.77 19.53 -18.48
N GLU A 309 -12.65 20.19 -18.16
CA GLU A 309 -11.67 19.70 -17.17
C GLU A 309 -12.28 19.65 -15.75
N ALA A 310 -13.03 20.67 -15.36
CA ALA A 310 -13.75 20.70 -14.09
C ALA A 310 -14.82 19.61 -14.01
N PHE A 311 -15.57 19.39 -15.10
CA PHE A 311 -16.57 18.32 -15.19
C PHE A 311 -15.93 16.94 -15.13
N ALA A 312 -14.80 16.71 -15.82
CA ALA A 312 -14.06 15.45 -15.74
C ALA A 312 -13.53 15.18 -14.33
N LYS A 313 -13.02 16.21 -13.64
CA LYS A 313 -12.57 16.11 -12.25
C LYS A 313 -13.73 15.83 -11.29
N ALA A 314 -14.85 16.54 -11.46
CA ALA A 314 -16.07 16.36 -10.68
C ALA A 314 -16.70 14.98 -10.92
N ALA A 315 -16.76 14.51 -12.16
CA ALA A 315 -17.23 13.16 -12.51
C ALA A 315 -16.31 12.07 -11.94
N GLY A 316 -14.99 12.28 -11.97
CA GLY A 316 -14.03 11.37 -11.34
C GLY A 316 -14.15 11.34 -9.80
N GLN A 317 -14.44 12.48 -9.18
CA GLN A 317 -14.69 12.58 -7.74
C GLN A 317 -16.05 11.99 -7.35
N ALA A 318 -17.11 12.33 -8.07
CA ALA A 318 -18.44 11.76 -7.93
C ALA A 318 -18.43 10.24 -8.19
N ARG A 319 -17.55 9.72 -9.06
CA ARG A 319 -17.34 8.28 -9.23
C ARG A 319 -16.60 7.64 -8.06
N ARG A 320 -15.59 8.27 -7.47
CA ARG A 320 -14.94 7.77 -6.24
C ARG A 320 -15.90 7.79 -5.05
N GLU A 321 -16.72 8.83 -4.96
CA GLU A 321 -17.77 8.97 -3.95
C GLU A 321 -18.91 7.99 -4.23
N ALA A 322 -19.30 7.77 -5.49
CA ALA A 322 -20.26 6.75 -5.89
C ALA A 322 -19.70 5.34 -5.71
N GLU A 323 -18.41 5.06 -5.90
CA GLU A 323 -17.80 3.75 -5.60
C GLU A 323 -17.75 3.53 -4.08
N GLY A 324 -17.53 4.59 -3.28
CA GLY A 324 -17.64 4.57 -1.81
C GLY A 324 -19.07 4.49 -1.26
N ILE A 325 -20.06 5.05 -1.97
CA ILE A 325 -21.49 5.04 -1.62
C ILE A 325 -22.19 3.80 -2.18
N THR A 326 -21.79 3.27 -3.33
CA THR A 326 -22.26 2.00 -3.92
C THR A 326 -21.75 0.83 -3.08
N TYR A 327 -20.55 0.93 -2.48
CA TYR A 327 -20.06 -0.02 -1.47
C TYR A 327 -20.83 0.04 -0.13
N ARG A 328 -21.42 1.19 0.26
CA ARG A 328 -22.24 1.31 1.50
C ARG A 328 -23.74 1.11 1.29
N LYS A 329 -24.31 1.45 0.13
CA LYS A 329 -25.75 1.31 -0.15
C LYS A 329 -26.14 -0.06 -0.70
N SER A 330 -25.21 -0.82 -1.32
CA SER A 330 -25.48 -2.23 -1.67
C SER A 330 -25.42 -3.18 -0.47
N LEU A 331 -24.83 -2.75 0.66
CA LEU A 331 -24.78 -3.49 1.93
C LEU A 331 -25.96 -3.21 2.88
N VAL A 332 -26.86 -2.27 2.56
CA VAL A 332 -28.06 -1.99 3.39
C VAL A 332 -29.34 -2.46 2.69
N SER A 333 -29.41 -2.45 1.36
CA SER A 333 -30.68 -2.73 0.64
C SER A 333 -30.99 -4.21 0.38
N LEU A 334 -30.05 -5.14 0.57
CA LEU A 334 -30.30 -6.60 0.44
C LEU A 334 -30.52 -7.29 1.79
N ALA A 335 -30.26 -6.59 2.91
CA ALA A 335 -30.55 -7.08 4.26
C ALA A 335 -32.03 -6.87 4.68
N ASP A 336 -32.75 -5.94 4.05
CA ASP A 336 -34.13 -5.60 4.43
C ASP A 336 -35.21 -6.49 3.80
N VAL A 337 -34.92 -7.17 2.68
CA VAL A 337 -35.93 -7.96 1.94
C VAL A 337 -35.97 -9.43 2.39
N ASP A 338 -34.82 -10.01 2.78
CA ASP A 338 -34.76 -11.43 3.19
C ASP A 338 -35.10 -11.64 4.68
N MET A 339 -35.05 -10.57 5.50
CA MET A 339 -35.50 -10.61 6.90
C MET A 339 -37.04 -10.60 7.03
N ARG A 340 -37.80 -10.23 5.99
CA ARG A 340 -39.28 -10.15 6.04
C ARG A 340 -40.01 -11.40 5.55
N LEU A 341 -39.34 -12.31 4.83
CA LEU A 341 -39.97 -13.55 4.38
C LEU A 341 -39.82 -14.71 5.40
N SER A 342 -38.82 -14.66 6.26
CA SER A 342 -38.60 -15.67 7.30
C SER A 342 -39.43 -15.47 8.58
N LEU A 343 -40.03 -14.28 8.79
CA LEU A 343 -40.95 -14.00 9.90
C LEU A 343 -42.43 -14.26 9.57
N THR A 344 -42.77 -14.51 8.29
CA THR A 344 -44.16 -14.77 7.86
C THR A 344 -44.47 -16.27 7.78
N PHE A 345 -43.45 -17.14 7.80
CA PHE A 345 -43.58 -18.60 7.78
C PHE A 345 -43.45 -19.29 9.15
N CYS A 346 -43.29 -18.54 10.24
CA CYS A 346 -43.34 -19.06 11.61
C CYS A 346 -44.64 -18.72 12.36
N ALA A 347 -45.67 -18.22 11.67
CA ALA A 347 -46.98 -17.89 12.25
C ALA A 347 -48.12 -18.83 11.80
N ALA A 348 -47.81 -19.92 11.08
CA ALA A 348 -48.81 -20.91 10.68
C ALA A 348 -48.20 -22.31 10.66
N THR A 349 -48.15 -22.94 11.84
CA THR A 349 -48.61 -24.32 12.17
C THR A 349 -48.07 -24.69 13.54
#